data_AF-A0A7V5DMV4-F1
#
_entry.id   AF-A0A7V5DMV4-F1
#
_cell.length_a   1.000
_cell.length_b   1.000
_cell.length_c   1.000
_cell.angle_alpha   90.00
_cell.angle_beta   90.00
_cell.angle_gamma   90.00
#
_symmetry.space_group_name_H-M   'P 1'
#
loop_
_entity.id
_entity.type
_entity.pdbx_description
1 polymer ?
#
loop_
_entity_poly.entity_id
_entity_poly.type
_entity_poly.pdbx_seq_one_letter_code
_entity_poly.pdbx_strand_id
1 'polypeptide(L)'
;MFRRKRSADELSVEELERLLLLKKREERAQRLRRLASEGRVVQPAEPAAPAVPPPAPPPRAEGYAATPQMAPAERPKPEPSGRRLDMKRVREQLLLALEVLALVGLVVILAGSLLNLQELNREVVEASGSNRPTPTSTALIEVRVLPGGHEPPVPGREPVPAQYQHLVSPEVQVPIPTPGPEQPTRIVIPAINVDARVVEGDGWEQL
;
A
#
# COMPACT_ATOMS: atom_id res chain seq x y z
N MET A 1 19.91 20.69 53.26
CA MET A 1 20.15 21.50 52.05
C MET A 1 19.37 20.86 50.90
N PHE A 2 18.26 21.46 50.46
CA PHE A 2 17.32 20.85 49.52
C PHE A 2 17.90 20.87 48.09
N ARG A 3 18.32 19.70 47.59
CA ARG A 3 18.74 19.53 46.20
C ARG A 3 17.50 19.65 45.31
N ARG A 4 17.35 20.77 44.58
CA ARG A 4 16.26 20.95 43.60
C ARG A 4 16.31 19.76 42.62
N LYS A 5 15.19 19.05 42.50
CA LYS A 5 15.02 17.99 41.50
C LYS A 5 14.94 18.69 40.15
N ARG A 6 15.93 18.50 39.28
CA ARG A 6 15.90 19.00 37.90
C ARG A 6 14.65 18.44 37.20
N SER A 7 13.92 19.28 36.49
CA SER A 7 12.72 18.88 35.75
C SER A 7 13.10 17.95 34.60
N ALA A 8 12.16 17.07 34.19
CA ALA A 8 12.39 16.06 33.15
C ALA A 8 12.93 16.65 31.83
N ASP A 9 12.56 17.90 31.51
CA ASP A 9 13.01 18.63 30.31
C ASP A 9 14.50 19.05 30.33
N GLU A 10 15.15 19.07 31.50
CA GLU A 10 16.57 19.46 31.62
C GLU A 10 17.51 18.25 31.58
N LEU A 11 16.98 17.02 31.60
CA LEU A 11 17.76 15.79 31.59
C LEU A 11 17.96 15.30 30.17
N SER A 12 19.19 14.87 29.85
CA SER A 12 19.42 14.19 28.58
C SER A 12 18.69 12.85 28.54
N VAL A 13 18.39 12.35 27.34
CA VAL A 13 17.68 11.07 27.15
C VAL A 13 18.43 9.93 27.86
N GLU A 14 19.76 9.90 27.81
CA GLU A 14 20.55 8.86 28.49
C GLU A 14 20.48 8.96 30.03
N GLU A 15 20.37 10.17 30.57
CA GLU A 15 20.20 10.36 32.02
C GLU A 15 18.82 9.91 32.48
N LEU A 16 17.79 10.15 31.68
CA LEU A 16 16.43 9.68 31.95
C LEU A 16 16.35 8.14 31.93
N GLU A 17 16.99 7.50 30.95
CA GLU A 17 17.09 6.04 30.88
C GLU A 17 17.82 5.44 32.09
N ARG A 18 18.93 6.05 32.52
CA ARG A 18 19.66 5.62 33.74
C ARG A 18 18.78 5.72 34.98
N LEU A 19 18.04 6.81 35.13
CA LEU A 19 17.11 6.99 36.26
C LEU A 19 15.97 5.97 36.23
N LEU A 20 15.43 5.65 35.06
CA LEU A 20 14.40 4.61 34.91
C LEU A 20 14.93 3.22 35.25
N LEU A 21 16.15 2.88 34.83
CA LEU A 21 16.79 1.60 35.18
C LEU A 21 16.99 1.45 36.69
N LEU A 22 17.42 2.52 37.36
CA LEU A 22 17.59 2.53 38.82
C LEU A 22 16.24 2.36 39.53
N LYS A 23 15.22 3.12 39.12
CA LYS A 23 13.84 3.02 39.66
C LYS A 23 13.27 1.61 39.51
N LYS A 24 13.41 0.99 38.34
CA LYS A 24 12.92 -0.36 38.05
C LYS A 24 13.62 -1.42 38.90
N ARG A 25 14.92 -1.25 39.20
CA ARG A 25 15.66 -2.14 40.10
C ARG A 25 15.17 -2.01 41.55
N GLU A 26 14.90 -0.79 42.01
CA GLU A 26 14.35 -0.55 43.34
C GLU A 26 12.96 -1.16 43.51
N GLU A 27 12.06 -0.97 42.54
CA GLU A 27 10.72 -1.58 42.55
C GLU A 27 10.78 -3.11 42.56
N ARG A 28 11.69 -3.70 41.77
CA ARG A 28 11.92 -5.15 41.79
C ARG A 28 12.41 -5.63 43.15
N ALA A 29 13.34 -4.89 43.76
CA ALA A 29 13.85 -5.21 45.09
C ALA A 29 12.76 -5.09 46.17
N GLN A 30 11.91 -4.06 46.10
CA GLN A 30 10.77 -3.88 47.01
C GLN A 30 9.73 -4.97 46.84
N ARG A 31 9.41 -5.37 45.59
CA ARG A 31 8.49 -6.48 45.30
C ARG A 31 9.02 -7.80 45.84
N LEU A 32 10.32 -8.08 45.66
CA LEU A 32 10.96 -9.26 46.23
C LEU A 32 10.95 -9.23 47.77
N ARG A 33 11.18 -8.07 48.39
CA ARG A 33 11.10 -7.91 49.86
C ARG A 33 9.68 -8.14 50.40
N ARG A 34 8.64 -7.65 49.71
CA ARG A 34 7.24 -7.91 50.06
C ARG A 34 6.90 -9.40 49.96
N LEU A 35 7.32 -10.05 48.87
CA LEU A 35 7.15 -11.49 48.70
C LEU A 35 7.94 -12.30 49.75
N ALA A 36 9.10 -11.81 50.19
CA ALA A 36 9.90 -12.43 51.24
C ALA A 36 9.22 -12.32 52.61
N SER A 37 8.66 -11.16 52.95
CA SER A 37 7.89 -10.99 54.19
C SER A 37 6.60 -11.81 54.23
N GLU A 38 6.02 -12.12 53.08
CA GLU A 38 4.84 -13.00 52.93
C GLU A 38 5.21 -14.50 52.88
N GLY A 39 6.49 -14.86 53.08
CA GLY A 39 6.95 -16.25 53.12
C GLY A 39 6.96 -16.97 51.77
N ARG A 40 6.82 -16.24 50.65
CA ARG A 40 6.70 -16.78 49.29
C ARG A 40 8.01 -16.77 48.48
N VAL A 41 9.15 -16.50 49.11
CA VAL A 41 10.45 -16.54 48.43
C VAL A 41 11.12 -17.89 48.64
N VAL A 42 11.09 -18.73 47.60
CA VAL A 42 11.99 -19.87 47.47
C VAL A 42 13.38 -19.29 47.21
N GLN A 43 14.24 -19.30 48.24
CA GLN A 43 15.68 -19.16 48.02
C GLN A 43 16.11 -20.29 47.07
N PRO A 44 16.84 -20.02 45.98
CA PRO A 44 17.50 -21.07 45.25
C PRO A 44 18.40 -21.80 46.23
N ALA A 45 18.12 -23.07 46.49
CA ALA A 45 18.90 -23.89 47.38
C ALA A 45 20.36 -23.87 46.93
N GLU A 46 21.23 -23.40 47.81
CA GLU A 46 22.66 -23.67 47.74
C GLU A 46 22.83 -25.20 47.77
N PRO A 47 23.39 -25.84 46.72
CA PRO A 47 23.44 -27.29 46.68
C PRO A 47 24.40 -27.79 47.75
N ALA A 48 23.84 -28.50 48.73
CA ALA A 48 24.58 -29.25 49.74
C ALA A 48 25.57 -30.20 49.05
N ALA A 49 26.83 -30.12 49.45
CA ALA A 49 27.85 -31.08 49.04
C ALA A 49 27.44 -32.50 49.48
N PRO A 50 27.38 -33.49 48.58
CA PRO A 50 27.07 -34.86 48.97
C PRO A 50 28.29 -35.49 49.65
N ALA A 51 28.03 -36.10 50.81
CA ALA A 51 28.99 -36.90 51.57
C ALA A 51 29.53 -38.08 50.74
N VAL A 52 30.84 -38.28 50.75
CA VAL A 52 31.56 -39.35 50.05
C VAL A 52 31.57 -40.61 50.92
N PRO A 53 31.08 -41.77 50.45
CA PRO A 53 31.42 -43.07 51.05
C PRO A 53 32.71 -43.66 50.42
N PRO A 54 33.54 -44.40 51.18
CA PRO A 54 34.85 -44.89 50.74
C PRO A 54 34.77 -46.03 49.70
N PRO A 55 35.82 -46.24 48.87
CA PRO A 55 35.78 -47.14 47.72
C PRO A 55 36.03 -48.61 48.09
N ALA A 56 35.28 -49.53 47.48
CA ALA A 56 35.55 -50.97 47.47
C ALA A 56 36.29 -51.40 46.17
N PRO A 57 37.14 -52.44 46.20
CA PRO A 57 38.07 -52.78 45.11
C PRO A 57 37.40 -53.51 43.93
N PRO A 58 37.96 -53.43 42.70
CA PRO A 58 37.34 -54.03 41.51
C PRO A 58 37.76 -55.48 41.25
N PRO A 59 36.85 -56.37 40.79
CA PRO A 59 37.21 -57.56 40.05
C PRO A 59 37.24 -57.32 38.53
N ARG A 60 37.98 -58.20 37.87
CA ARG A 60 38.62 -58.05 36.56
C ARG A 60 37.72 -58.47 35.38
N ALA A 61 37.80 -57.66 34.33
CA ALA A 61 37.47 -57.79 32.91
C ALA A 61 36.81 -59.07 32.35
N GLU A 62 35.81 -58.86 31.47
CA GLU A 62 35.78 -59.38 30.08
C GLU A 62 34.58 -58.78 29.31
N GLY A 63 34.80 -58.35 28.06
CA GLY A 63 33.70 -57.98 27.14
C GLY A 63 33.90 -56.67 26.37
N TYR A 64 34.32 -56.79 25.12
CA TYR A 64 34.60 -55.73 24.16
C TYR A 64 33.40 -54.81 23.84
N ALA A 65 33.61 -53.49 23.90
CA ALA A 65 33.02 -52.52 22.97
C ALA A 65 33.81 -51.19 23.08
N ALA A 66 34.29 -50.69 21.95
CA ALA A 66 35.09 -49.48 21.87
C ALA A 66 34.28 -48.24 22.31
N THR A 67 34.58 -47.70 23.48
CA THR A 67 34.18 -46.34 23.89
C THR A 67 35.29 -45.36 23.51
N PRO A 68 34.99 -44.23 22.84
CA PRO A 68 35.98 -43.18 22.65
C PRO A 68 36.33 -42.61 24.03
N GLN A 69 37.61 -42.69 24.36
CA GLN A 69 38.19 -42.13 25.58
C GLN A 69 37.94 -40.61 25.60
N MET A 70 36.97 -40.15 26.41
CA MET A 70 36.84 -38.73 26.72
C MET A 70 38.06 -38.31 27.53
N ALA A 71 38.94 -37.54 26.89
CA ALA A 71 39.97 -36.77 27.57
C ALA A 71 39.32 -35.83 28.61
N PRO A 72 40.02 -35.48 29.71
CA PRO A 72 39.50 -34.53 30.69
C PRO A 72 39.13 -33.22 30.00
N ALA A 73 37.89 -32.75 30.21
CA ALA A 73 37.42 -31.48 29.68
C ALA A 73 38.32 -30.34 30.17
N GLU A 74 39.22 -29.90 29.29
CA GLU A 74 39.95 -28.66 29.44
C GLU A 74 38.93 -27.53 29.53
N ARG A 75 38.96 -26.80 30.66
CA ARG A 75 38.07 -25.65 30.89
C ARG A 75 38.32 -24.64 29.77
N PRO A 76 37.31 -24.22 29.00
CA PRO A 76 37.52 -23.21 27.98
C PRO A 76 37.93 -21.91 28.66
N LYS A 77 39.17 -21.48 28.39
CA LYS A 77 39.73 -20.20 28.78
C LYS A 77 38.84 -19.10 28.16
N PRO A 78 38.39 -18.08 28.91
CA PRO A 78 37.58 -17.02 28.34
C PRO A 78 38.42 -16.19 27.37
N GLU A 79 38.25 -16.45 26.07
CA GLU A 79 38.76 -15.61 24.98
C GLU A 79 38.12 -14.20 25.10
N PRO A 80 38.91 -13.11 25.02
CA PRO A 80 38.37 -11.76 25.09
C PRO A 80 37.62 -11.44 23.79
N SER A 81 36.30 -11.62 23.80
CA SER A 81 35.38 -11.27 22.71
C SER A 81 35.12 -9.76 22.60
N GLY A 82 36.19 -8.95 22.60
CA GLY A 82 36.11 -7.49 22.61
C GLY A 82 36.29 -6.86 21.23
N ARG A 83 35.42 -7.12 20.24
CA ARG A 83 35.25 -6.23 19.05
C ARG A 83 34.14 -6.60 18.06
N ARG A 84 33.60 -7.83 18.09
CA ARG A 84 32.63 -8.29 17.08
C ARG A 84 31.19 -7.78 17.27
N LEU A 85 30.91 -7.07 18.36
CA LEU A 85 29.58 -6.53 18.66
C LEU A 85 29.29 -5.20 17.92
N ASP A 86 30.31 -4.38 17.67
CA ASP A 86 30.09 -3.04 17.08
C ASP A 86 29.71 -3.10 15.59
N MET A 87 30.29 -4.02 14.81
CA MET A 87 29.97 -4.16 13.38
C MET A 87 28.52 -4.64 13.14
N LYS A 88 27.96 -5.42 14.06
CA LYS A 88 26.56 -5.86 13.96
C LYS A 88 25.60 -4.68 14.13
N ARG A 89 25.87 -3.80 15.10
CA ARG A 89 25.08 -2.59 15.35
C ARG A 89 25.10 -1.63 14.17
N VAL A 90 26.28 -1.41 13.58
CA VAL A 90 26.39 -0.54 12.38
C VAL A 90 25.59 -1.11 11.21
N ARG A 91 25.65 -2.42 10.98
CA ARG A 91 24.85 -3.07 9.92
C ARG A 91 23.35 -2.94 10.18
N GLU A 92 22.91 -3.17 11.41
CA GLU A 92 21.50 -3.03 11.80
C GLU A 92 21.01 -1.60 11.61
N GLN A 93 21.82 -0.60 11.97
CA GLN A 93 21.50 0.81 11.75
C GLN A 93 21.44 1.17 10.26
N LEU A 94 22.35 0.64 9.44
CA LEU A 94 22.32 0.86 7.98
C LEU A 94 21.09 0.22 7.33
N LEU A 95 20.72 -1.01 7.75
CA LEU A 95 19.50 -1.67 7.26
C LEU A 95 18.26 -0.86 7.65
N LEU A 96 18.19 -0.38 8.89
CA LEU A 96 17.09 0.47 9.35
C LEU A 96 17.04 1.80 8.58
N ALA A 97 18.18 2.44 8.33
CA ALA A 97 18.24 3.68 7.56
C ALA A 97 17.76 3.48 6.12
N LEU A 98 18.17 2.37 5.49
CA LEU A 98 17.72 2.03 4.14
C LEU A 98 16.22 1.73 4.11
N GLU A 99 15.69 1.01 5.11
CA GLU A 99 14.26 0.75 5.24
C GLU A 99 13.45 2.03 5.37
N VAL A 100 13.87 2.94 6.25
CA VAL A 100 13.21 4.26 6.40
C VAL A 100 13.30 5.07 5.12
N LEU A 101 14.46 5.08 4.44
CA LEU A 101 14.61 5.74 3.15
C LEU A 101 13.67 5.15 2.09
N ALA A 102 13.55 3.83 2.03
CA ALA A 102 12.66 3.14 1.11
C ALA A 102 11.18 3.47 1.39
N LEU A 103 10.78 3.51 2.67
CA LEU A 103 9.43 3.89 3.07
C LEU A 103 9.12 5.34 2.67
N VAL A 104 10.04 6.27 2.95
CA VAL A 104 9.89 7.68 2.56
C VAL A 104 9.81 7.81 1.04
N GLY A 105 10.69 7.11 0.31
CA GLY A 105 10.65 7.09 -1.16
C GLY A 105 9.32 6.56 -1.70
N LEU A 106 8.79 5.48 -1.13
CA LEU A 106 7.49 4.94 -1.51
C LEU A 106 6.36 5.95 -1.30
N VAL A 107 6.36 6.65 -0.16
CA VAL A 107 5.36 7.70 0.13
C VAL A 107 5.46 8.83 -0.87
N VAL A 108 6.67 9.28 -1.23
CA VAL A 108 6.89 10.32 -2.24
C VAL A 108 6.38 9.87 -3.61
N ILE A 109 6.68 8.64 -4.04
CA ILE A 109 6.20 8.07 -5.30
C ILE A 109 4.66 8.02 -5.32
N LEU A 110 4.04 7.54 -4.23
CA LEU A 110 2.59 7.41 -4.13
C LEU A 110 1.91 8.79 -4.14
N ALA A 111 2.43 9.76 -3.38
CA ALA A 111 1.91 11.12 -3.37
C ALA A 111 2.04 11.78 -4.75
N GLY A 112 3.20 11.65 -5.40
CA GLY A 112 3.41 12.14 -6.77
C GLY A 112 2.45 11.49 -7.77
N SER A 113 2.23 10.18 -7.66
CA SER A 113 1.28 9.45 -8.51
C SER A 113 -0.17 9.94 -8.30
N LEU A 114 -0.59 10.14 -7.06
CA LEU A 114 -1.94 10.63 -6.76
C LEU A 114 -2.16 12.06 -7.27
N LEU A 115 -1.17 12.95 -7.10
CA LEU A 115 -1.24 14.31 -7.64
C LEU A 115 -1.32 14.29 -9.17
N ASN A 116 -0.49 13.46 -9.83
CA ASN A 116 -0.52 13.29 -11.28
C ASN A 116 -1.87 12.74 -11.77
N LEU A 117 -2.44 11.73 -11.10
CA LEU A 117 -3.77 11.20 -11.44
C LEU A 117 -4.88 12.26 -11.26
N GLN A 118 -4.79 13.10 -10.24
CA GLN A 118 -5.74 14.21 -10.05
C GLN A 118 -5.63 15.25 -11.16
N GLU A 119 -4.42 15.56 -11.61
CA GLU A 119 -4.17 16.49 -12.71
C GLU A 119 -4.72 15.93 -14.04
N LEU A 120 -4.39 14.68 -14.37
CA LEU A 120 -4.93 14.00 -15.56
C LEU A 120 -6.46 13.95 -15.56
N ASN A 121 -7.09 13.65 -14.41
CA ASN A 121 -8.54 13.64 -14.32
C ASN A 121 -9.16 15.02 -14.59
N ARG A 122 -8.51 16.11 -14.17
CA ARG A 122 -8.99 17.47 -14.47
C ARG A 122 -8.89 17.77 -15.96
N GLU A 123 -7.76 17.47 -16.57
CA GLU A 123 -7.55 17.67 -18.01
C GLU A 123 -8.56 16.86 -18.85
N VAL A 124 -8.82 15.60 -18.49
CA VAL A 124 -9.81 14.76 -19.19
C VAL A 124 -11.22 15.31 -19.05
N VAL A 125 -11.59 15.84 -17.88
CA VAL A 125 -12.90 16.48 -17.67
C VAL A 125 -13.03 17.75 -18.54
N GLU A 126 -11.99 18.58 -18.59
CA GLU A 126 -11.96 19.79 -19.43
C GLU A 126 -12.03 19.47 -20.93
N ALA A 127 -11.28 18.46 -21.37
CA ALA A 127 -11.29 17.99 -22.76
C ALA A 127 -12.64 17.34 -23.15
N SER A 128 -13.22 16.56 -22.24
CA SER A 128 -14.53 15.92 -22.45
C SER A 128 -15.68 16.94 -22.48
N GLY A 129 -15.58 18.02 -21.69
CA GLY A 129 -16.53 19.14 -21.75
C GLY A 129 -16.52 19.86 -23.11
N SER A 130 -15.34 19.96 -23.74
CA SER A 130 -15.16 20.62 -25.03
C SER A 130 -15.58 19.75 -26.22
N ASN A 131 -15.43 18.42 -26.12
CA ASN A 131 -15.89 17.46 -27.14
C ASN A 131 -17.32 16.97 -26.89
N ARG A 132 -18.12 17.70 -26.11
CA ARG A 132 -19.55 17.41 -25.92
C ARG A 132 -20.23 17.60 -27.28
N PRO A 133 -20.82 16.56 -27.91
CA PRO A 133 -21.76 16.81 -28.99
C PRO A 133 -22.87 17.66 -28.39
N THR A 134 -22.97 18.90 -28.87
CA THR A 134 -24.11 19.75 -28.57
C THR A 134 -25.34 18.92 -28.92
N PRO A 135 -26.33 18.74 -28.02
CA PRO A 135 -27.60 18.18 -28.46
C PRO A 135 -28.10 19.14 -29.53
N THR A 136 -27.94 18.78 -30.80
CA THR A 136 -28.48 19.51 -31.92
C THR A 136 -30.00 19.38 -31.76
N SER A 137 -30.60 20.36 -31.08
CA SER A 137 -32.04 20.58 -31.14
C SER A 137 -32.38 20.56 -32.62
N THR A 138 -33.22 19.61 -33.05
CA THR A 138 -33.74 19.52 -34.40
C THR A 138 -34.11 20.94 -34.84
N ALA A 139 -33.37 21.50 -35.79
CA ALA A 139 -33.66 22.82 -36.30
C ALA A 139 -35.07 22.75 -36.90
N LEU A 140 -36.01 23.52 -36.34
CA LEU A 140 -37.23 23.85 -37.07
C LEU A 140 -36.78 24.64 -38.30
N ILE A 141 -36.70 23.97 -39.45
CA ILE A 141 -36.34 24.60 -40.72
C ILE A 141 -37.51 25.49 -41.12
N GLU A 142 -37.43 26.78 -40.82
CA GLU A 142 -38.30 27.78 -41.42
C GLU A 142 -37.74 28.09 -42.82
N VAL A 143 -38.25 27.39 -43.83
CA VAL A 143 -37.87 27.57 -45.24
C VAL A 143 -38.38 28.94 -45.70
N ARG A 144 -37.59 29.98 -45.44
CA ARG A 144 -37.73 31.29 -46.08
C ARG A 144 -37.07 31.18 -47.47
N VAL A 145 -37.87 30.83 -48.47
CA VAL A 145 -37.41 30.79 -49.87
C VAL A 145 -37.00 32.20 -50.29
N LEU A 146 -35.70 32.43 -50.49
CA LEU A 146 -35.22 33.60 -51.21
C LEU A 146 -35.55 33.41 -52.70
N PRO A 147 -35.85 34.49 -53.46
CA PRO A 147 -36.02 34.42 -54.90
C PRO A 147 -34.66 34.17 -55.58
N GLY A 148 -34.15 32.96 -55.46
CA GLY A 148 -33.00 32.43 -56.18
C GLY A 148 -33.42 31.09 -56.76
N GLY A 149 -33.30 30.92 -58.08
CA GLY A 149 -33.81 29.76 -58.84
C GLY A 149 -33.06 28.44 -58.63
N HIS A 150 -32.55 28.18 -57.44
CA HIS A 150 -31.97 26.90 -57.05
C HIS A 150 -32.91 26.25 -56.04
N GLU A 151 -33.76 25.35 -56.56
CA GLU A 151 -34.64 24.53 -55.74
C GLU A 151 -33.77 23.48 -55.00
N PRO A 152 -33.96 23.28 -53.68
CA PRO A 152 -33.25 22.24 -52.95
C PRO A 152 -33.47 20.87 -53.61
N PRO A 153 -32.45 20.01 -53.71
CA PRO A 153 -32.59 18.71 -54.37
C PRO A 153 -33.68 17.88 -53.67
N VAL A 154 -34.78 17.63 -54.39
CA VAL A 154 -35.88 16.77 -53.93
C VAL A 154 -35.53 15.34 -54.33
N PRO A 155 -35.64 14.34 -53.44
CA PRO A 155 -35.39 12.95 -53.82
C PRO A 155 -36.28 12.53 -55.00
N GLY A 156 -35.66 12.12 -56.11
CA GLY A 156 -36.32 11.81 -57.37
C GLY A 156 -36.51 12.98 -58.34
N ARG A 157 -36.03 14.19 -58.01
CA ARG A 157 -36.05 15.38 -58.88
C ARG A 157 -34.73 16.14 -58.75
N GLU A 158 -33.72 15.67 -59.47
CA GLU A 158 -32.57 16.52 -59.76
C GLU A 158 -33.00 17.57 -60.81
N PRO A 159 -32.66 18.85 -60.63
CA PRO A 159 -32.91 19.89 -61.63
C PRO A 159 -31.92 19.71 -62.80
N VAL A 160 -32.11 18.68 -63.60
CA VAL A 160 -31.35 18.44 -64.82
C VAL A 160 -31.86 19.43 -65.88
N PRO A 161 -31.00 20.32 -66.43
CA PRO A 161 -31.40 21.22 -67.51
C PRO A 161 -31.98 20.43 -68.69
N ALA A 162 -32.96 21.00 -69.39
CA ALA A 162 -33.71 20.29 -70.44
C ALA A 162 -32.80 19.61 -71.48
N GLN A 163 -31.68 20.24 -71.83
CA GLN A 163 -30.72 19.67 -72.78
C GLN A 163 -29.99 18.41 -72.29
N TYR A 164 -29.98 18.11 -70.99
CA TYR A 164 -29.26 16.96 -70.42
C TYR A 164 -30.20 15.86 -69.93
N GLN A 165 -31.52 16.05 -69.99
CA GLN A 165 -32.52 15.07 -69.53
C GLN A 165 -32.42 13.72 -70.25
N HIS A 166 -31.96 13.71 -71.50
CA HIS A 166 -31.81 12.49 -72.30
C HIS A 166 -30.55 11.67 -71.95
N LEU A 167 -29.62 12.23 -71.17
CA LEU A 167 -28.36 11.58 -70.78
C LEU A 167 -28.41 10.99 -69.37
N VAL A 168 -29.32 11.47 -68.53
CA VAL A 168 -29.45 11.03 -67.13
C VAL A 168 -30.48 9.92 -67.06
N SER A 169 -30.02 8.70 -66.78
CA SER A 169 -30.92 7.60 -66.41
C SER A 169 -31.37 7.82 -64.96
N PRO A 170 -32.68 7.72 -64.65
CA PRO A 170 -33.16 7.85 -63.28
C PRO A 170 -32.50 6.77 -62.43
N GLU A 171 -31.72 7.19 -61.45
CA GLU A 171 -31.07 6.29 -60.52
C GLU A 171 -32.14 5.67 -59.62
N VAL A 172 -32.24 4.33 -59.64
CA VAL A 172 -33.18 3.60 -58.77
C VAL A 172 -32.69 3.79 -57.35
N GLN A 173 -33.45 4.55 -56.56
CA GLN A 173 -33.15 4.71 -55.13
C GLN A 173 -33.23 3.34 -54.46
N VAL A 174 -32.06 2.76 -54.20
CA VAL A 174 -31.94 1.57 -53.36
C VAL A 174 -32.37 2.00 -51.96
N PRO A 175 -33.34 1.33 -51.31
CA PRO A 175 -33.70 1.68 -49.95
C PRO A 175 -32.48 1.47 -49.07
N ILE A 176 -32.00 2.55 -48.46
CA ILE A 176 -31.10 2.42 -47.32
C ILE A 176 -31.81 1.56 -46.28
N PRO A 177 -31.16 0.51 -45.75
CA PRO A 177 -31.76 -0.28 -44.69
C PRO A 177 -32.12 0.66 -43.54
N THR A 178 -33.30 0.46 -42.96
CA THR A 178 -33.71 1.18 -41.74
C THR A 178 -32.56 1.06 -40.73
N PRO A 179 -31.99 2.19 -40.24
CA PRO A 179 -30.98 2.14 -39.19
C PRO A 179 -31.49 1.25 -38.06
N GLY A 180 -30.65 0.32 -37.60
CA GLY A 180 -30.98 -0.49 -36.44
C GLY A 180 -31.27 0.38 -35.22
N PRO A 181 -31.88 -0.17 -34.16
CA PRO A 181 -32.09 0.57 -32.92
C PRO A 181 -30.73 1.09 -32.42
N GLU A 182 -30.52 2.41 -32.49
CA GLU A 182 -29.33 3.04 -31.93
C GLU A 182 -29.38 2.87 -30.42
N GLN A 183 -28.30 2.32 -29.84
CA GLN A 183 -28.21 2.25 -28.39
C GLN A 183 -28.08 3.66 -27.83
N PRO A 184 -28.78 3.99 -26.73
CA PRO A 184 -28.57 5.26 -26.06
C PRO A 184 -27.11 5.34 -25.65
N THR A 185 -26.45 6.45 -25.98
CA THR A 185 -25.04 6.69 -25.65
C THR A 185 -24.88 7.53 -24.38
N ARG A 186 -25.95 8.19 -23.94
CA ARG A 186 -25.93 9.13 -22.82
C ARG A 186 -27.32 9.32 -22.20
N ILE A 187 -27.35 9.53 -20.89
CA ILE A 187 -28.55 9.89 -20.12
C ILE A 187 -28.34 11.23 -19.41
N VAL A 188 -29.32 12.13 -19.53
CA VAL A 188 -29.32 13.45 -18.87
C VAL A 188 -30.64 13.62 -18.13
N ILE A 189 -30.58 13.83 -16.81
CA ILE A 189 -31.75 14.04 -15.94
C ILE A 189 -31.53 15.31 -15.11
N PRO A 190 -31.97 16.49 -15.61
CA PRO A 190 -31.66 17.78 -14.99
C PRO A 190 -32.19 17.93 -13.56
N ALA A 191 -33.37 17.37 -13.27
CA ALA A 191 -34.01 17.47 -11.96
C ALA A 191 -33.18 16.86 -10.81
N ILE A 192 -32.29 15.92 -11.13
CA ILE A 192 -31.39 15.27 -10.18
C ILE A 192 -29.91 15.46 -10.57
N ASN A 193 -29.63 16.37 -11.51
CA ASN A 193 -28.29 16.69 -12.00
C ASN A 193 -27.47 15.45 -12.45
N VAL A 194 -28.12 14.48 -13.09
CA VAL A 194 -27.45 13.30 -13.66
C VAL A 194 -27.09 13.57 -15.11
N ASP A 195 -25.83 13.35 -15.46
CA ASP A 195 -25.30 13.44 -16.82
C ASP A 195 -24.24 12.36 -16.99
N ALA A 196 -24.64 11.21 -17.55
CA ALA A 196 -23.81 10.00 -17.59
C ALA A 196 -23.81 9.34 -18.97
N ARG A 197 -22.70 8.68 -19.31
CA ARG A 197 -22.59 7.87 -20.53
C ARG A 197 -23.28 6.52 -20.31
N VAL A 198 -24.02 6.06 -21.30
CA VAL A 198 -24.61 4.72 -21.28
C VAL A 198 -23.63 3.76 -21.95
N VAL A 199 -23.19 2.74 -21.21
CA VAL A 199 -22.25 1.70 -21.63
C VAL A 199 -22.99 0.37 -21.56
N GLU A 200 -22.68 -0.54 -22.48
CA GLU A 200 -23.27 -1.87 -22.48
C GLU A 200 -22.65 -2.74 -21.37
N GLY A 201 -23.50 -3.31 -20.51
CA GLY A 201 -23.10 -4.17 -19.38
C GLY A 201 -23.43 -3.59 -18.00
N ASP A 202 -23.27 -4.41 -16.97
CA ASP A 202 -23.56 -4.10 -15.55
C ASP A 202 -22.44 -4.56 -14.60
N GLY A 203 -21.24 -4.77 -15.13
CA GLY A 203 -20.05 -5.16 -14.38
C GLY A 203 -19.47 -4.03 -13.55
N TRP A 204 -18.59 -4.39 -12.61
CA TRP A 204 -17.98 -3.46 -11.64
C TRP A 204 -17.15 -2.33 -12.27
N GLU A 205 -16.61 -2.52 -13.47
CA GLU A 205 -15.87 -1.48 -14.18
C GLU A 205 -16.78 -0.49 -14.92
N GLN A 206 -18.07 -0.82 -15.04
CA GLN A 206 -19.07 -0.07 -15.82
C GLN A 206 -20.04 0.73 -14.93
N LEU A 207 -19.95 0.58 -13.61
CA LEU A 207 -20.73 1.30 -12.58
C LEU A 207 -19.96 2.49 -12.01
#